data_AF-A0A0J8U4C5-F1
#
_entry.id   AF-A0A0J8U4C5-F1
#
_cell.length_a   1.000
_cell.length_b   1.000
_cell.length_c   1.000
_cell.angle_alpha   90.00
_cell.angle_beta   90.00
_cell.angle_gamma   90.00
#
_symmetry.space_group_name_H-M   'P 1'
#
loop_
_entity.id
_entity.type
_entity.pdbx_description
1 polymer ?
#
loop_
_entity_poly.entity_id
_entity_poly.type
_entity_poly.pdbx_seq_one_letter_code
_entity_poly.pdbx_strand_id
1 'polypeptide(L)'
;MSDPLTTAIPLPADFVEEFIAQANDTSLDEEPLDLKLDSDGLRLHLTNINPGHSPYLALNREGSTVRALICSGSDVDALTIVDLSNPREAATAALGAWDTTL
;
A
#
# COMPACT_ATOMS: atom_id res chain seq x y z
N MET A 1 -5.87 -25.71 -11.84
CA MET A 1 -4.52 -25.13 -11.98
C MET A 1 -4.31 -24.33 -10.72
N SER A 2 -3.41 -24.76 -9.83
CA SER A 2 -3.07 -23.97 -8.65
C SER A 2 -2.23 -22.79 -9.13
N ASP A 3 -2.72 -21.57 -8.92
CA ASP A 3 -1.93 -20.37 -9.16
C ASP A 3 -0.56 -20.51 -8.47
N PRO A 4 0.54 -20.07 -9.10
CA PRO A 4 1.82 -19.97 -8.40
C PRO A 4 1.59 -19.14 -7.14
N LEU A 5 1.99 -19.69 -5.99
CA LEU A 5 1.61 -19.25 -4.65
C LEU A 5 1.90 -17.75 -4.42
N THR A 6 0.94 -16.89 -4.76
CA THR A 6 0.95 -15.49 -4.35
C THR A 6 0.93 -15.47 -2.83
N THR A 7 2.02 -14.99 -2.24
CA THR A 7 2.20 -15.03 -0.78
C THR A 7 2.17 -13.61 -0.25
N ALA A 8 1.27 -13.33 0.68
CA ALA A 8 1.28 -12.08 1.43
C ALA A 8 2.59 -11.96 2.23
N ILE A 9 3.25 -10.82 2.15
CA ILE A 9 4.48 -10.54 2.89
C ILE A 9 4.29 -9.31 3.79
N PRO A 10 4.99 -9.25 4.94
CA PRO A 10 5.00 -8.06 5.78
C PRO A 10 5.48 -6.83 5.02
N LEU A 11 4.88 -5.69 5.35
CA LEU A 11 5.29 -4.37 4.91
C LEU A 11 6.61 -3.99 5.60
N PRO A 12 7.70 -3.78 4.85
CA PRO A 12 8.96 -3.30 5.42
C PRO A 12 8.78 -1.91 6.03
N ALA A 13 9.43 -1.67 7.18
CA ALA A 13 9.26 -0.42 7.92
C ALA A 13 9.73 0.82 7.13
N ASP A 14 10.85 0.71 6.42
CA ASP A 14 11.38 1.76 5.55
C ASP A 14 10.43 2.10 4.38
N PHE A 15 9.81 1.09 3.78
CA PHE A 15 8.77 1.29 2.77
C PHE A 15 7.53 1.98 3.35
N VAL A 16 7.07 1.57 4.53
CA VAL A 16 5.92 2.20 5.22
C VAL A 16 6.21 3.66 5.56
N GLU A 17 7.38 3.95 6.12
CA GLU A 17 7.80 5.31 6.45
C GLU A 17 7.84 6.21 5.21
N GLU A 18 8.44 5.74 4.11
CA GLU A 18 8.49 6.48 2.84
C GLU A 18 7.10 6.68 2.23
N PHE A 19 6.23 5.66 2.29
CA PHE A 19 4.85 5.78 1.81
C PHE A 19 4.08 6.84 2.60
N ILE A 20 4.13 6.79 3.94
CA ILE A 20 3.42 7.73 4.81
C ILE A 20 3.97 9.15 4.62
N ALA A 21 5.29 9.32 4.54
CA ALA A 21 5.90 10.62 4.33
C ALA A 21 5.44 11.24 3.01
N GLN A 22 5.51 10.49 1.91
CA GLN A 22 5.11 10.97 0.59
C GLN A 22 3.59 11.22 0.50
N ALA A 23 2.76 10.38 1.12
CA ALA A 23 1.32 10.58 1.18
C ALA A 23 0.92 11.87 1.93
N ASN A 24 1.64 12.19 3.01
CA ASN A 24 1.42 13.43 3.74
C ASN A 24 1.94 14.65 2.98
N ASP A 25 3.05 14.53 2.24
CA ASP A 25 3.58 15.61 1.40
C ASP A 25 2.63 15.96 0.23
N THR A 26 1.84 15.00 -0.26
CA THR A 26 0.86 15.23 -1.32
C THR A 26 -0.52 15.65 -0.79
N SER A 27 -0.80 15.46 0.50
CA SER A 27 -2.03 15.93 1.12
C SER A 27 -2.06 17.46 1.14
N LEU A 28 -3.18 18.03 0.71
CA LEU A 28 -3.42 19.48 0.78
C LEU A 28 -3.99 19.91 2.14
N ASP A 29 -4.34 18.96 2.99
CA ASP A 29 -4.92 19.20 4.31
C ASP A 29 -3.83 19.55 5.35
N GLU A 30 -4.19 20.40 6.31
CA GLU A 30 -3.27 20.81 7.40
C GLU A 30 -3.03 19.68 8.43
N GLU A 31 -3.89 18.67 8.44
CA GLU A 31 -3.76 17.49 9.30
C GLU A 31 -3.19 16.31 8.51
N PRO A 32 -2.26 15.53 9.11
CA PRO A 32 -1.71 14.35 8.46
C PRO A 32 -2.81 13.31 8.23
N LEU A 33 -2.66 12.54 7.15
CA LEU A 33 -3.53 11.40 6.85
C LEU A 33 -3.46 10.39 8.00
N ASP A 34 -4.62 9.84 8.40
CA ASP A 34 -4.69 8.77 9.41
C ASP A 34 -4.29 7.43 8.75
N LEU A 35 -2.99 7.23 8.57
CA LEU A 35 -2.41 6.01 8.01
C LEU A 35 -1.92 5.10 9.12
N LYS A 36 -2.45 3.87 9.18
CA LYS A 36 -2.19 2.94 10.29
C LYS A 36 -1.79 1.56 9.83
N LEU A 37 -0.59 1.14 10.21
CA LEU A 37 -0.15 -0.24 10.07
C LEU A 37 -0.89 -1.14 11.08
N ASP A 38 -1.38 -2.29 10.63
CA ASP A 38 -2.01 -3.28 11.49
C ASP A 38 -0.99 -4.01 12.39
N SER A 39 -1.50 -4.80 13.33
CA SER A 39 -0.66 -5.48 14.32
C SER A 39 0.17 -6.62 13.74
N ASP A 40 -0.22 -7.18 12.61
CA ASP A 40 0.52 -8.25 11.93
C ASP A 40 1.51 -7.69 10.87
N GLY A 41 1.46 -6.38 10.60
CA GLY A 41 2.32 -5.69 9.65
C GLY A 41 2.03 -6.04 8.20
N LEU A 42 0.87 -6.64 7.90
CA LEU A 42 0.49 -7.03 6.54
C LEU A 42 -0.32 -5.95 5.82
N ARG A 43 -0.94 -5.02 6.55
CA ARG A 43 -1.82 -4.00 5.97
C ARG A 43 -1.55 -2.62 6.55
N LEU A 44 -1.38 -1.65 5.65
CA LEU A 44 -1.40 -0.23 5.99
C LEU A 44 -2.78 0.32 5.61
N HIS A 45 -3.61 0.66 6.59
CA HIS A 45 -4.92 1.26 6.37
C HIS A 45 -4.77 2.70 5.88
N LEU A 46 -5.50 3.02 4.81
CA LEU A 46 -5.41 4.27 4.05
C LEU A 46 -6.60 5.20 4.37
N THR A 47 -6.83 5.46 5.65
CA THR A 47 -8.04 6.13 6.14
C THR A 47 -7.92 7.66 6.09
N ASN A 48 -8.61 8.32 5.13
CA ASN A 48 -9.22 9.64 5.37
C ASN A 48 -10.28 10.09 4.34
N ILE A 49 -10.65 9.29 3.33
CA ILE A 49 -11.35 9.86 2.15
C ILE A 49 -12.87 9.61 2.13
N ASN A 50 -13.41 8.61 2.84
CA ASN A 50 -14.86 8.41 2.85
C ASN A 50 -15.37 7.53 4.02
N PRO A 51 -16.32 7.98 4.86
CA PRO A 51 -16.95 7.11 5.85
C PRO A 51 -17.62 5.90 5.17
N GLY A 52 -17.12 4.69 5.46
CA GLY A 52 -17.60 3.43 4.90
C GLY A 52 -16.66 2.77 3.89
N HIS A 53 -15.61 3.47 3.44
CA HIS A 53 -14.53 2.91 2.63
C HIS A 53 -13.25 2.85 3.47
N SER A 54 -12.73 1.65 3.69
CA SER A 54 -11.49 1.44 4.46
C SER A 54 -10.45 0.76 3.58
N PRO A 55 -9.91 1.48 2.57
CA PRO A 55 -8.89 0.91 1.71
C PRO A 55 -7.64 0.61 2.52
N TYR A 56 -6.89 -0.40 2.09
CA TYR A 56 -5.61 -0.74 2.68
C TYR A 56 -4.58 -1.11 1.61
N LEU A 57 -3.33 -0.80 1.90
CA LEU A 57 -2.16 -1.23 1.14
C LEU A 57 -1.65 -2.56 1.71
N ALA A 58 -1.36 -3.52 0.83
CA ALA A 58 -0.73 -4.79 1.17
C ALA A 58 0.37 -5.16 0.16
N LEU A 59 1.29 -6.05 0.54
CA LEU A 59 2.31 -6.58 -0.36
C LEU A 59 2.12 -8.07 -0.61
N ASN A 60 2.18 -8.45 -1.89
CA ASN A 60 2.20 -9.84 -2.31
C ASN A 60 3.48 -10.14 -3.09
N ARG A 61 4.06 -11.32 -2.86
CA ARG A 61 5.19 -11.84 -3.62
C ARG A 61 4.77 -12.99 -4.52
N GLU A 62 5.19 -12.92 -5.78
CA GLU A 62 5.06 -13.97 -6.79
C GLU A 62 6.45 -14.23 -7.39
N GLY A 63 7.10 -15.30 -6.93
CA GLY A 63 8.50 -15.57 -7.28
C GLY A 63 9.44 -14.47 -6.78
N SER A 64 10.18 -13.82 -7.70
CA SER A 64 11.04 -12.67 -7.40
C SER A 64 10.32 -11.32 -7.46
N THR A 65 9.07 -11.29 -7.91
CA THR A 65 8.30 -10.06 -8.11
C THR A 65 7.52 -9.74 -6.86
N VAL A 66 7.61 -8.49 -6.38
CA VAL A 66 6.74 -7.97 -5.32
C VAL A 66 5.74 -7.00 -5.94
N ARG A 67 4.48 -7.10 -5.52
CA ARG A 67 3.40 -6.22 -5.91
C ARG A 67 2.84 -5.51 -4.70
N ALA A 68 2.69 -4.20 -4.82
CA ALA A 68 1.85 -3.40 -3.93
C ALA A 68 0.41 -3.47 -4.42
N LEU A 69 -0.52 -3.76 -3.51
CA LEU A 69 -1.94 -3.91 -3.76
C LEU A 69 -2.70 -2.87 -2.96
N ILE A 70 -3.60 -2.14 -3.63
CA ILE A 70 -4.59 -1.29 -3.00
C ILE A 70 -5.90 -2.07 -2.99
N CYS A 71 -6.42 -2.35 -1.80
CA CYS A 71 -7.59 -3.20 -1.62
C CYS A 71 -8.72 -2.45 -0.93
N SER A 72 -9.96 -2.72 -1.36
CA SER A 72 -11.17 -2.38 -0.62
C SER A 72 -11.89 -3.66 -0.18
N GLY A 73 -11.90 -3.92 1.13
CA GLY A 73 -12.46 -5.16 1.66
C GLY A 73 -11.70 -6.40 1.15
N SER A 74 -12.33 -7.21 0.30
CA SER A 74 -11.71 -8.41 -0.31
C SER A 74 -11.21 -8.20 -1.74
N ASP A 75 -11.53 -7.06 -2.35
CA ASP A 75 -11.23 -6.78 -3.75
C ASP A 75 -9.90 -6.03 -3.87
N VAL A 76 -9.21 -6.25 -4.99
CA VAL A 76 -7.99 -5.51 -5.36
C VAL A 76 -8.41 -4.44 -6.37
N ASP A 77 -8.40 -3.18 -5.95
CA ASP A 77 -8.82 -2.05 -6.78
C ASP A 77 -7.71 -1.61 -7.74
N ALA A 78 -6.47 -1.61 -7.24
CA ALA A 78 -5.28 -1.31 -8.03
C ALA A 78 -4.09 -2.14 -7.56
N LEU A 79 -3.13 -2.35 -8.46
CA LEU A 79 -1.85 -2.96 -8.13
C LEU A 79 -0.72 -2.39 -8.97
N THR A 80 0.49 -2.46 -8.43
CA THR A 80 1.71 -2.11 -9.15
C THR A 80 2.87 -3.00 -8.70
N ILE A 81 3.86 -3.18 -9.57
CA ILE A 81 5.11 -3.86 -9.22
C ILE A 81 6.00 -2.87 -8.47
N VAL A 82 6.61 -3.31 -7.38
CA VAL A 82 7.50 -2.48 -6.56
C VAL A 82 8.85 -3.16 -6.35
N ASP A 83 9.91 -2.36 -6.32
CA ASP A 83 11.25 -2.80 -5.92
C ASP A 83 11.54 -2.35 -4.49
N LEU A 84 11.41 -3.27 -3.53
CA LEU A 84 11.65 -2.99 -2.12
C LEU A 84 13.12 -2.70 -1.79
N SER A 85 14.07 -2.88 -2.73
CA SER A 85 15.46 -2.43 -2.54
C SER A 85 15.60 -0.90 -2.66
N ASN A 86 14.60 -0.23 -3.23
CA ASN A 86 14.47 1.22 -3.26
C ASN A 86 13.13 1.65 -2.65
N PRO A 87 13.02 1.73 -1.31
CA PRO A 87 11.76 1.98 -0.60
C PRO A 87 11.04 3.26 -1.06
N ARG A 88 11.80 4.31 -1.37
CA ARG A 88 11.26 5.59 -1.84
C ARG A 88 10.55 5.46 -3.19
N GLU A 89 11.19 4.83 -4.16
CA GLU A 89 10.61 4.61 -5.50
C GLU A 89 9.44 3.63 -5.45
N ALA A 90 9.55 2.57 -4.65
CA ALA A 90 8.46 1.66 -4.36
C ALA A 90 7.24 2.40 -3.76
N ALA A 91 7.46 3.28 -2.79
CA ALA A 91 6.43 4.10 -2.17
C ALA A 91 5.76 5.04 -3.18
N THR A 92 6.54 5.73 -4.02
CA THR A 92 6.01 6.57 -5.10
C THR A 92 5.12 5.78 -6.06
N ALA A 93 5.54 4.58 -6.45
CA ALA A 93 4.74 3.71 -7.33
C ALA A 93 3.43 3.27 -6.66
N ALA A 94 3.49 2.84 -5.39
CA ALA A 94 2.32 2.41 -4.63
C ALA A 94 1.32 3.56 -4.39
N LEU A 95 1.82 4.78 -4.12
CA LEU A 95 0.99 5.98 -4.03
C LEU A 95 0.30 6.29 -5.35
N GLY A 96 1.03 6.24 -6.46
CA GLY A 96 0.44 6.41 -7.78
C GLY A 96 -0.66 5.38 -8.07
N ALA A 97 -0.53 4.14 -7.59
CA ALA A 97 -1.60 3.14 -7.67
C ALA A 97 -2.80 3.51 -6.78
N TRP A 98 -2.57 4.01 -5.56
CA TRP A 98 -3.63 4.46 -4.67
C TRP A 98 -4.40 5.65 -5.27
N ASP A 99 -3.71 6.64 -5.83
CA ASP A 99 -4.32 7.82 -6.47
C ASP A 99 -5.30 7.45 -7.60
N THR A 100 -5.10 6.32 -8.30
CA THR A 100 -6.04 5.85 -9.33
C THR A 100 -7.35 5.28 -8.79
N THR A 101 -7.44 5.06 -7.47
CA THR A 101 -8.61 4.48 -6.79
C THR A 101 -9.45 5.53 -6.05
N LEU A 102 -9.00 6.79 -6.03
CA LEU A 102 -9.63 7.92 -5.36
C LEU A 102 -10.73 8.59 -6.19
#